data_AF-U2PJE5-F1
#
_entry.id   AF-U2PJE5-F1
#
_cell.length_a   1.000
_cell.length_b   1.000
_cell.length_c   1.000
_cell.angle_alpha   90.00
_cell.angle_beta   90.00
_cell.angle_gamma   90.00
#
_symmetry.space_group_name_H-M   'P 1'
#
loop_
_entity.id
_entity.type
_entity.pdbx_description
1 polymer ?
#
loop_
_entity_poly.entity_id
_entity_poly.type
_entity_poly.pdbx_seq_one_letter_code
_entity_poly.pdbx_strand_id
1 'polypeptide(L)'
;MDLSIMQSVIPDFTIENFNLFDEIICLKWEKVFDDVLWVEHRNLILEMKSYTDYRIQMECKKVDSFRFRGNGKISGFYVKDMSAMGYETGVKYEVGDYENDEIEFYCSDIEIKSIKKN
;
A
#
# COMPACT_ATOMS: atom_id res chain seq x y z
N MET A 1 1.97 -9.83 -1.98
CA MET A 1 0.95 -9.52 -0.97
C MET A 1 0.18 -10.76 -0.55
N ASP A 2 0.31 -11.12 0.73
CA ASP A 2 -0.54 -12.09 1.42
C ASP A 2 -1.70 -11.34 2.09
N LEU A 3 -2.93 -11.84 1.91
CA LEU A 3 -4.16 -11.27 2.47
C LEU A 3 -4.65 -12.00 3.72
N SER A 4 -3.95 -13.04 4.19
CA SER A 4 -4.35 -13.87 5.33
C SER A 4 -4.71 -13.05 6.58
N ILE A 5 -3.95 -11.99 6.87
CA ILE A 5 -4.21 -11.07 7.98
C ILE A 5 -5.55 -10.34 7.80
N MET A 6 -5.85 -9.87 6.59
CA MET A 6 -7.15 -9.23 6.31
C MET A 6 -8.28 -10.24 6.43
N GLN A 7 -8.10 -11.42 5.84
CA GLN A 7 -9.09 -12.49 5.81
C GLN A 7 -9.36 -13.07 7.21
N SER A 8 -8.43 -12.93 8.16
CA SER A 8 -8.69 -13.28 9.56
C SER A 8 -9.72 -12.38 10.25
N VAL A 9 -9.93 -11.16 9.75
CA VAL A 9 -10.87 -10.17 10.31
C VAL A 9 -12.08 -9.95 9.40
N ILE A 10 -11.88 -9.97 8.09
CA ILE A 10 -12.88 -9.82 7.04
C ILE A 10 -12.75 -11.02 6.11
N PRO A 11 -13.45 -12.15 6.37
CA PRO A 11 -13.20 -13.44 5.70
C PRO A 11 -13.19 -13.40 4.17
N ASP A 12 -14.07 -12.61 3.57
CA ASP A 12 -14.23 -12.51 2.12
C ASP A 12 -13.40 -11.36 1.50
N PHE A 13 -12.38 -10.84 2.22
CA PHE A 13 -11.57 -9.73 1.75
C PHE A 13 -10.73 -10.14 0.52
N THR A 14 -10.85 -9.31 -0.50
CA THR A 14 -10.12 -9.37 -1.77
C THR A 14 -9.37 -8.06 -2.01
N ILE A 15 -8.50 -8.02 -3.02
CA ILE A 15 -7.72 -6.83 -3.34
C ILE A 15 -8.59 -5.63 -3.74
N GLU A 16 -9.78 -5.86 -4.30
CA GLU A 16 -10.71 -4.79 -4.68
C GLU A 16 -11.28 -4.07 -3.43
N ASN A 17 -11.32 -4.76 -2.29
CA ASN A 17 -11.83 -4.22 -1.03
C ASN A 17 -10.86 -3.24 -0.35
N PHE A 18 -9.67 -3.00 -0.92
CA PHE A 18 -8.84 -1.87 -0.48
C PHE A 18 -9.55 -0.52 -0.66
N ASN A 19 -10.55 -0.45 -1.55
CA ASN A 19 -11.38 0.75 -1.73
C ASN A 19 -12.16 1.17 -0.46
N LEU A 20 -12.23 0.31 0.56
CA LEU A 20 -12.84 0.63 1.85
C LEU A 20 -12.02 1.67 2.63
N PHE A 21 -10.73 1.81 2.34
CA PHE A 21 -9.82 2.74 3.01
C PHE A 21 -9.75 4.06 2.25
N ASP A 22 -10.14 5.14 2.91
CA ASP A 22 -10.40 6.46 2.32
C ASP A 22 -9.64 7.60 3.03
N GLU A 23 -8.92 7.30 4.11
CA GLU A 23 -8.16 8.29 4.86
C GLU A 23 -6.76 7.78 5.20
N ILE A 24 -5.74 8.46 4.68
CA ILE A 24 -4.33 8.24 5.02
C ILE A 24 -4.03 9.01 6.30
N ILE A 25 -3.65 8.27 7.34
CA ILE A 25 -3.39 8.83 8.68
C ILE A 25 -1.89 8.87 9.00
N CYS A 26 -1.06 8.08 8.30
CA CYS A 26 0.39 8.10 8.48
C CYS A 26 1.12 7.67 7.20
N LEU A 27 2.20 8.39 6.91
CA LEU A 27 3.21 8.04 5.90
C LEU A 27 4.58 8.14 6.58
N LYS A 28 5.26 7.00 6.75
CA LYS A 28 6.59 6.96 7.35
C LYS A 28 7.55 6.22 6.43
N TRP A 29 8.70 6.84 6.16
CA TRP A 29 9.76 6.27 5.34
C TRP A 29 10.78 5.52 6.19
N GLU A 30 11.12 4.30 5.77
CA GLU A 30 12.18 3.50 6.37
C GLU A 30 13.25 3.18 5.33
N LYS A 31 14.51 3.43 5.68
CA LYS A 31 15.66 3.07 4.85
C LYS A 31 16.04 1.63 5.15
N VAL A 32 16.14 0.82 4.11
CA VAL A 32 16.54 -0.57 4.20
C VAL A 32 17.75 -0.79 3.29
N PHE A 33 18.77 -1.44 3.82
CA PHE A 33 19.96 -1.80 3.07
C PHE A 33 19.84 -3.25 2.60
N ASP A 34 19.89 -3.47 1.28
CA ASP A 34 19.96 -4.79 0.67
C ASP A 34 21.43 -5.22 0.62
N ASP A 35 21.83 -6.15 1.49
CA ASP A 35 23.20 -6.63 1.63
C ASP A 35 23.64 -7.58 0.50
N VAL A 36 22.69 -8.11 -0.27
CA VAL A 36 22.94 -8.93 -1.46
C VAL A 36 23.25 -8.03 -2.65
N LEU A 37 22.42 -7.04 -2.90
CA LEU A 37 22.56 -6.12 -4.03
C LEU A 37 23.47 -4.92 -3.73
N TRP A 38 23.84 -4.71 -2.46
CA TRP A 38 24.61 -3.55 -1.98
C TRP A 38 23.97 -2.19 -2.31
N VAL A 39 22.63 -2.13 -2.21
CA VAL A 39 21.86 -0.91 -2.50
C VAL A 39 20.94 -0.53 -1.35
N GLU A 40 20.86 0.76 -1.06
CA GLU A 40 19.83 1.32 -0.18
C GLU A 40 18.52 1.48 -0.97
N HIS A 41 17.43 1.02 -0.37
CA HIS A 41 16.08 1.27 -0.86
C HIS A 41 15.21 1.84 0.26
N ARG A 42 14.05 2.37 -0.13
CA ARG A 42 13.10 2.99 0.80
C ARG A 42 11.81 2.20 0.83
N ASN A 43 11.40 1.82 2.03
CA ASN A 43 10.08 1.27 2.29
C ASN A 43 9.18 2.37 2.83
N LEU A 44 7.89 2.26 2.53
CA LEU A 44 6.86 3.15 3.05
C LEU A 44 5.97 2.36 4.00
N ILE A 45 5.93 2.79 5.25
CA ILE A 45 4.89 2.41 6.20
C ILE A 45 3.70 3.34 5.97
N LEU A 46 2.62 2.78 5.47
CA LEU A 46 1.36 3.45 5.16
C LEU A 46 0.31 2.97 6.14
N GLU A 47 -0.32 3.92 6.84
CA GLU A 47 -1.47 3.63 7.69
C GLU A 47 -2.70 4.37 7.18
N MET A 48 -3.81 3.65 7.18
CA MET A 48 -5.07 4.15 6.64
C MET A 48 -6.23 3.77 7.54
N LYS A 49 -7.27 4.60 7.50
CA LYS A 49 -8.57 4.36 8.10
C LYS A 49 -9.59 4.09 7.00
N SER A 50 -10.57 3.24 7.30
CA SER A 50 -11.74 3.01 6.48
C SER A 50 -12.96 3.74 7.03
N TYR A 51 -13.90 4.05 6.15
CA TYR A 51 -15.22 4.55 6.53
C TYR A 51 -16.05 3.54 7.35
N THR A 52 -15.66 2.26 7.32
CA THR A 52 -16.24 1.18 8.15
C THR A 52 -15.56 0.96 9.49
N ASP A 53 -14.71 1.91 9.92
CA ASP A 53 -14.06 1.94 11.24
C ASP A 53 -12.98 0.88 11.49
N TYR A 54 -12.34 0.43 10.42
CA TYR A 54 -11.07 -0.31 10.48
C TYR A 54 -9.88 0.61 10.25
N ARG A 55 -8.75 0.27 10.87
CA ARG A 55 -7.42 0.82 10.61
C ARG A 55 -6.50 -0.29 10.11
N ILE A 56 -5.79 -0.01 9.03
CA ILE A 56 -4.78 -0.90 8.44
C ILE A 56 -3.41 -0.24 8.50
N GLN A 57 -2.38 -1.07 8.68
CA GLN A 57 -0.98 -0.70 8.48
C GLN A 57 -0.35 -1.63 7.46
N MET A 58 0.29 -1.05 6.46
CA MET A 58 0.98 -1.73 5.37
C MET A 58 2.42 -1.26 5.28
N GLU A 59 3.32 -2.17 4.96
CA GLU A 59 4.67 -1.86 4.52
C GLU A 59 4.76 -2.11 3.01
N CYS A 60 4.99 -1.04 2.25
CA CYS A 60 5.25 -1.10 0.82
C CYS A 60 6.76 -1.09 0.59
N LYS A 61 7.29 -2.12 -0.07
CA LYS A 61 8.74 -2.36 -0.17
C LYS A 61 9.33 -1.78 -1.45
N LYS A 62 10.52 -1.18 -1.36
CA LYS A 62 11.25 -0.59 -2.50
C LYS A 62 10.34 0.34 -3.31
N VAL A 63 9.79 1.36 -2.65
CA VAL A 63 8.85 2.29 -3.27
C VAL A 63 9.58 3.23 -4.23
N ASP A 64 9.00 3.42 -5.41
CA ASP A 64 9.48 4.34 -6.44
C ASP A 64 8.33 5.21 -6.98
N SER A 65 8.70 6.33 -7.62
CA SER A 65 7.79 7.29 -8.25
C SER A 65 6.65 7.76 -7.34
N PHE A 66 6.95 7.95 -6.05
CA PHE A 66 5.96 8.36 -5.06
C PHE A 66 5.45 9.79 -5.27
N ARG A 67 4.13 9.92 -5.35
CA ARG A 67 3.39 11.18 -5.36
C ARG A 67 2.38 11.16 -4.23
N PHE A 68 2.33 12.26 -3.48
CA PHE A 68 1.28 12.54 -2.53
C PHE A 68 0.87 14.01 -2.63
N ARG A 69 -0.42 14.25 -2.75
CA ARG A 69 -1.10 15.53 -2.85
C ARG A 69 -2.25 15.52 -1.83
N GLY A 70 -2.77 16.70 -1.52
CA GLY A 70 -3.93 16.82 -0.64
C GLY A 70 -3.64 16.66 0.85
N ASN A 71 -4.70 16.35 1.60
CA ASN A 71 -4.72 16.37 3.06
C ASN A 71 -4.85 14.97 3.69
N GLY A 72 -4.66 13.91 2.89
CA GLY A 72 -4.81 12.52 3.31
C GLY A 72 -6.20 11.93 3.10
N LYS A 73 -7.22 12.71 2.73
CA LYS A 73 -8.50 12.16 2.27
C LYS A 73 -8.41 11.75 0.80
N ILE A 74 -8.84 10.54 0.47
CA ILE A 74 -8.80 9.97 -0.88
C ILE A 74 -10.18 9.38 -1.24
N SER A 75 -10.49 9.21 -2.53
CA SER A 75 -11.77 8.63 -2.99
C SER A 75 -11.86 7.12 -2.74
N GLY A 76 -10.71 6.46 -2.62
CA GLY A 76 -10.62 5.07 -2.23
C GLY A 76 -9.27 4.50 -2.65
N PHE A 77 -8.69 3.66 -1.81
CA PHE A 77 -7.39 3.08 -2.08
C PHE A 77 -7.47 1.90 -3.04
N TYR A 78 -6.57 1.83 -4.02
CA TYR A 78 -6.42 0.64 -4.86
C TYR A 78 -5.01 0.05 -4.76
N VAL A 79 -4.95 -1.26 -4.98
CA VAL A 79 -3.71 -2.00 -5.20
C VAL A 79 -3.90 -2.83 -6.45
N LYS A 80 -3.04 -2.61 -7.45
CA LYS A 80 -3.11 -3.29 -8.74
C LYS A 80 -1.84 -4.11 -8.95
N ASP A 81 -2.02 -5.41 -9.22
CA ASP A 81 -0.92 -6.31 -9.56
C ASP A 81 -0.49 -6.09 -11.02
N MET A 82 0.76 -5.68 -11.20
CA MET A 82 1.36 -5.34 -12.49
C MET A 82 2.25 -6.46 -13.03
N SER A 83 2.36 -7.60 -12.33
CA SER A 83 3.27 -8.71 -12.68
C SER A 83 3.03 -9.27 -14.09
N ALA A 84 1.77 -9.27 -14.56
CA ALA A 84 1.40 -9.79 -15.87
C ALA A 84 1.73 -8.82 -17.02
N MET A 85 1.98 -7.55 -16.74
CA MET A 85 2.15 -6.50 -17.75
C MET A 85 3.60 -6.33 -18.23
N GLY A 86 4.54 -7.13 -17.71
CA GLY A 86 5.94 -7.15 -18.18
C GLY A 86 6.72 -5.87 -17.90
N TYR A 87 6.25 -5.03 -16.97
CA TYR A 87 6.95 -3.81 -16.55
C TYR A 87 8.26 -4.13 -15.82
N GLU A 88 9.11 -3.11 -15.73
CA GLU A 88 10.51 -3.14 -15.29
C GLU A 88 10.79 -4.06 -14.10
N THR A 89 11.96 -4.71 -14.14
CA THR A 89 12.46 -5.57 -13.06
C THR A 89 12.43 -4.83 -11.73
N GLY A 90 11.52 -5.21 -10.84
CA GLY A 90 11.42 -4.66 -9.48
C GLY A 90 10.10 -3.99 -9.12
N VAL A 91 9.19 -3.78 -10.08
CA VAL A 91 7.84 -3.26 -9.81
C VAL A 91 6.83 -4.39 -9.89
N LYS A 92 6.05 -4.58 -8.82
CA LYS A 92 5.01 -5.60 -8.74
C LYS A 92 3.62 -5.01 -8.54
N TYR A 93 3.52 -3.93 -7.78
CA TYR A 93 2.26 -3.29 -7.46
C TYR A 93 2.28 -1.81 -7.82
N GLU A 94 1.20 -1.37 -8.45
CA GLU A 94 0.78 0.02 -8.56
C GLU A 94 -0.24 0.29 -7.46
N VAL A 95 -0.06 1.38 -6.74
CA VAL A 95 -0.86 1.72 -5.57
C VAL A 95 -1.27 3.18 -5.64
N GLY A 96 -2.55 3.48 -5.42
CA GLY A 96 -2.99 4.87 -5.49
C GLY A 96 -4.43 5.12 -5.06
N ASP A 97 -4.88 6.33 -5.34
CA ASP A 97 -6.26 6.79 -5.23
C ASP A 97 -7.02 6.61 -6.56
N TYR A 98 -8.27 6.17 -6.51
CA TYR A 98 -9.06 5.88 -7.71
C TYR A 98 -9.38 7.09 -8.59
N GLU A 99 -9.55 8.29 -8.02
CA GLU A 99 -10.17 9.40 -8.77
C GLU A 99 -9.36 10.70 -8.78
N ASN A 100 -8.72 11.06 -7.66
CA ASN A 100 -8.14 12.40 -7.50
C ASN A 100 -6.61 12.40 -7.59
N ASP A 101 -5.97 11.26 -7.86
CA ASP A 101 -4.52 11.08 -7.89
C ASP A 101 -3.81 11.67 -6.65
N GLU A 102 -4.49 11.62 -5.50
CA GLU A 102 -4.01 12.21 -4.24
C GLU A 102 -2.81 11.42 -3.70
N ILE A 103 -2.75 10.12 -3.98
CA ILE A 103 -1.56 9.30 -3.76
C ILE A 103 -1.38 8.37 -4.95
N GLU A 104 -0.12 8.21 -5.35
CA GLU A 104 0.26 7.26 -6.40
C GLU A 104 1.72 6.84 -6.18
N PHE A 105 2.00 5.54 -6.22
CA PHE A 105 3.36 5.03 -6.22
C PHE A 105 3.44 3.59 -6.73
N TYR A 106 4.67 3.16 -7.02
CA TYR A 106 4.98 1.79 -7.41
C TYR A 106 5.82 1.12 -6.33
N CYS A 107 5.63 -0.18 -6.12
CA CYS A 107 6.42 -0.93 -5.16
C CYS A 107 6.65 -2.39 -5.57
N SER A 108 7.68 -3.00 -4.98
CA SER A 108 8.10 -4.36 -5.29
C SER A 108 7.28 -5.43 -4.56
N ASP A 109 6.75 -5.12 -3.38
CA ASP A 109 5.85 -5.97 -2.63
C ASP A 109 5.10 -5.16 -1.57
N ILE A 110 4.00 -5.72 -1.07
CA ILE A 110 3.19 -5.14 0.00
C ILE A 110 3.00 -6.19 1.07
N GLU A 111 3.32 -5.82 2.31
CA GLU A 111 3.12 -6.63 3.49
C GLU A 111 2.11 -5.94 4.41
N ILE A 112 1.02 -6.63 4.72
CA ILE A 112 0.02 -6.15 5.68
C ILE A 112 0.56 -6.43 7.07
N LYS A 113 0.85 -5.39 7.85
CA LYS A 113 1.42 -5.53 9.19
C LYS A 113 0.35 -5.72 10.25
N SER A 114 -0.76 -5.00 10.13
CA SER A 114 -1.89 -5.17 11.05
C SER A 114 -3.19 -4.62 10.46
N ILE A 115 -4.30 -5.16 10.95
CA ILE A 115 -5.64 -4.62 10.83
C ILE A 115 -6.29 -4.61 12.22
N LYS A 116 -6.99 -3.53 12.54
CA LYS A 116 -7.74 -3.38 13.80
C LYS A 116 -9.07 -2.71 13.52
N LYS A 117 -10.10 -3.09 14.28
CA LYS A 117 -11.31 -2.28 14.41
C LYS A 117 -11.03 -1.21 15.47
N ASN A 118 -11.41 0.05 15.22
CA ASN A 118 -11.27 1.10 16.23
C ASN A 118 -12.30 0.94 17.36
#